data_AF-B9XCU1-F1
#
_entry.id   AF-B9XCU1-F1
#
_cell.length_a   1.000
_cell.length_b   1.000
_cell.length_c   1.000
_cell.angle_alpha   90.00
_cell.angle_beta   90.00
_cell.angle_gamma   90.00
#
_symmetry.space_group_name_H-M   'P 1'
#
loop_
_entity.id
_entity.type
_entity.pdbx_description
1 polymer ?
#
loop_
_entity_poly.entity_id
_entity_poly.type
_entity_poly.pdbx_seq_one_letter_code
_entity_poly.pdbx_strand_id
1 'polypeptide(L)'
;MVDTGAEFEYLVARVPAMNDTTPEIEQKVREMIMSRSGEERFIMGARMFSAAREMILASLPKDLSSDERKKLLFERVYGIPWSSLGIQ
;
A
#
# COMPACT_ATOMS: atom_id res chain seq x y z
N MET A 1 11.76 -21.00 -5.10
CA MET A 1 10.58 -20.28 -5.62
C MET A 1 9.84 -19.76 -4.41
N VAL A 2 9.99 -18.47 -4.09
CA VAL A 2 9.26 -17.86 -2.97
C VAL A 2 7.82 -17.71 -3.41
N ASP A 3 6.90 -18.31 -2.65
CA ASP A 3 5.47 -18.22 -2.89
C ASP A 3 4.99 -16.81 -2.56
N THR A 4 5.02 -15.94 -3.56
CA THR A 4 4.64 -14.52 -3.47
C THR A 4 3.16 -14.33 -3.11
N GLY A 5 2.33 -15.37 -3.23
CA GLY A 5 0.92 -15.34 -2.85
C GLY A 5 0.72 -15.38 -1.33
N ALA A 6 1.46 -16.24 -0.65
CA ALA A 6 1.37 -16.40 0.81
C ALA A 6 1.86 -15.16 1.58
N GLU A 7 2.90 -14.48 1.11
CA GLU A 7 3.41 -13.24 1.71
C GLU A 7 2.44 -12.06 1.56
N PHE A 8 1.71 -11.98 0.44
CA PHE A 8 0.69 -10.95 0.22
C PHE A 8 -0.53 -11.16 1.11
N GLU A 9 -0.94 -12.42 1.29
CA GLU A 9 -2.01 -12.81 2.21
C GLU A 9 -1.62 -12.56 3.68
N TYR A 10 -0.36 -12.82 4.03
CA TYR A 10 0.22 -12.58 5.37
C TYR A 10 0.27 -11.09 5.73
N LEU A 11 0.53 -10.20 4.76
CA LEU A 11 0.57 -8.75 4.95
C LEU A 11 -0.81 -8.14 5.22
N VAL A 12 -1.86 -8.67 4.59
CA VAL A 12 -3.25 -8.25 4.81
C VAL A 12 -3.78 -8.73 6.17
N ALA A 13 -3.33 -9.90 6.64
CA ALA A 13 -3.83 -10.53 7.87
C ALA A 13 -3.37 -9.88 9.19
N ARG A 14 -2.35 -9.01 9.19
CA ARG A 14 -1.70 -8.52 10.42
C ARG A 14 -2.34 -7.27 11.06
N VAL A 15 -3.36 -6.69 10.43
CA VAL A 15 -4.27 -5.72 11.04
C VAL A 15 -5.62 -6.40 11.11
N PRO A 16 -6.24 -6.62 12.30
CA PRO A 16 -7.62 -7.06 12.34
C PRO A 16 -8.41 -6.04 11.52
N ALA A 17 -9.00 -6.48 10.41
CA ALA A 17 -9.72 -5.60 9.51
C ALA A 17 -10.82 -4.92 10.33
N MET A 18 -10.62 -3.66 10.69
CA MET A 18 -11.69 -2.79 11.12
C MET A 18 -12.51 -2.50 9.87
N ASN A 19 -13.34 -3.49 9.50
CA ASN A 19 -14.11 -3.44 8.28
C ASN A 19 -15.45 -2.77 8.60
N ASP A 20 -15.43 -1.44 8.71
CA ASP A 20 -16.64 -0.63 8.80
C ASP A 20 -17.49 -0.68 7.52
N THR A 21 -17.04 -1.45 6.51
CA THR A 21 -17.71 -1.68 5.24
C THR A 21 -18.35 -3.06 5.23
N THR A 22 -19.66 -3.12 5.01
CA THR A 22 -20.35 -4.41 4.88
C THR A 22 -20.00 -5.08 3.54
N PRO A 23 -20.11 -6.41 3.42
CA PRO A 23 -19.84 -7.12 2.16
C PRO A 23 -20.65 -6.59 0.97
N GLU A 24 -21.88 -6.15 1.20
CA GLU A 24 -22.75 -5.58 0.16
C GLU A 24 -22.19 -4.26 -0.38
N ILE A 25 -21.62 -3.41 0.50
CA ILE A 25 -21.01 -2.15 0.09
C ILE A 25 -19.68 -2.40 -0.61
N GLU A 26 -18.87 -3.35 -0.13
CA GLU A 26 -17.63 -3.75 -0.81
C GLU A 26 -17.92 -4.22 -2.25
N GLN A 27 -18.92 -5.08 -2.41
CA GLN A 27 -19.34 -5.58 -3.72
C GLN A 27 -19.81 -4.43 -4.64
N LYS A 28 -20.60 -3.49 -4.12
CA LYS A 28 -21.06 -2.32 -4.88
C LYS A 28 -19.89 -1.44 -5.33
N VAL A 29 -18.92 -1.21 -4.45
CA VAL A 29 -17.70 -0.44 -4.79
C VAL A 29 -16.89 -1.16 -5.87
N ARG A 30 -16.72 -2.47 -5.75
CA ARG A 30 -16.06 -3.29 -6.77
C ARG A 30 -16.75 -3.18 -8.11
N GLU A 31 -18.07 -3.31 -8.18
CA GLU A 31 -18.84 -3.17 -9.42
C GLU A 31 -18.64 -1.81 -10.08
N MET A 32 -18.71 -0.72 -9.30
CA MET A 32 -18.48 0.65 -9.80
C MET A 32 -17.05 0.88 -10.30
N ILE A 33 -16.05 0.21 -9.73
CA ILE A 33 -14.66 0.28 -10.21
C ILE A 33 -14.52 -0.54 -11.49
N MET A 34 -15.10 -1.74 -11.55
CA MET A 34 -14.98 -2.64 -12.69
C MET A 34 -15.78 -2.18 -13.92
N SER A 35 -16.80 -1.33 -13.74
CA SER A 35 -17.54 -0.71 -14.85
C SER A 35 -16.73 0.36 -15.59
N ARG A 36 -15.58 0.80 -15.05
CA ARG A 36 -14.68 1.78 -15.69
C ARG A 36 -13.75 1.12 -16.69
N SER A 37 -13.12 1.91 -17.56
CA SER A 37 -12.09 1.42 -18.47
C SER A 37 -10.82 0.98 -17.71
N GLY A 38 -9.96 0.19 -18.37
CA GLY A 38 -8.69 -0.22 -17.78
C GLY A 38 -7.78 0.97 -17.48
N GLU A 39 -7.75 1.94 -18.39
CA GLU A 39 -6.99 3.19 -18.29
C GLU A 39 -7.47 4.04 -17.11
N GLU A 40 -8.80 4.18 -16.95
CA GLU A 40 -9.37 4.90 -15.81
C GLU A 40 -8.99 4.24 -14.48
N ARG A 41 -9.07 2.91 -14.38
CA ARG A 41 -8.66 2.18 -13.18
C ARG A 41 -7.17 2.37 -12.88
N PHE A 42 -6.32 2.37 -13.92
CA PHE A 42 -4.88 2.62 -13.76
C PHE A 42 -4.61 4.02 -13.20
N ILE A 43 -5.25 5.05 -13.78
CA ILE A 43 -5.11 6.43 -13.32
C ILE A 43 -5.61 6.58 -11.88
N MET A 44 -6.73 5.94 -11.52
CA MET A 44 -7.24 5.92 -10.15
C MET A 44 -6.21 5.34 -9.19
N GLY A 45 -5.65 4.16 -9.50
CA GLY A 45 -4.61 3.53 -8.67
C GLY A 45 -3.37 4.41 -8.51
N ALA A 46 -2.89 5.02 -9.60
CA ALA A 46 -1.74 5.92 -9.57
C ALA A 46 -1.97 7.17 -8.68
N ARG A 47 -3.18 7.75 -8.73
CA ARG A 47 -3.57 8.87 -7.88
C ARG A 47 -3.69 8.47 -6.41
N MET A 48 -4.29 7.32 -6.13
CA MET A 48 -4.37 6.77 -4.77
C MET A 48 -2.98 6.53 -4.17
N PHE A 49 -2.07 5.94 -4.94
CA PHE A 49 -0.68 5.76 -4.52
C PHE A 49 0.02 7.10 -4.22
N SER A 50 -0.17 8.09 -5.09
CA SER A 50 0.42 9.42 -4.90
C SER A 50 -0.06 10.06 -3.59
N ALA A 51 -1.37 10.01 -3.33
CA ALA A 51 -1.95 10.51 -2.09
C ALA A 51 -1.43 9.76 -0.85
N ALA A 52 -1.39 8.42 -0.89
CA ALA A 52 -0.86 7.61 0.21
C ALA A 52 0.62 7.93 0.49
N ARG A 53 1.43 8.09 -0.56
CA ARG A 53 2.85 8.47 -0.44
C ARG A 53 3.01 9.83 0.23
N GLU A 54 2.20 10.82 -0.12
CA GLU A 54 2.22 12.14 0.52
C GLU A 54 1.85 12.07 2.00
N MET A 55 0.80 11.32 2.35
CA MET A 55 0.40 11.10 3.75
C MET A 55 1.51 10.42 4.56
N ILE A 56 2.14 9.39 4.00
CA ILE A 56 3.28 8.72 4.66
C ILE A 56 4.41 9.72 4.89
N LEU A 57 4.84 10.45 3.85
CA LEU A 57 5.93 11.42 3.95
C LEU A 57 5.66 12.52 4.99
N ALA A 58 4.41 12.98 5.08
CA ALA A 58 3.98 13.96 6.07
C ALA A 58 3.99 13.41 7.50
N SER A 59 3.83 12.10 7.67
CA SER A 59 3.87 11.42 8.98
C SER A 59 5.28 11.13 9.50
N LEU A 60 6.32 11.23 8.66
CA LEU A 60 7.70 10.92 9.04
C LEU A 60 8.34 12.05 9.88
N PRO A 61 9.31 11.73 10.77
CA PRO A 61 10.11 12.73 11.46
C PRO A 61 10.78 13.72 10.49
N LYS A 62 10.93 14.97 10.91
CA LYS A 62 11.43 16.07 10.06
C LYS A 62 12.95 16.09 9.93
N ASP A 63 13.65 15.56 10.92
CA ASP A 63 15.10 15.57 11.13
C ASP A 63 15.83 14.39 10.46
N LEU A 64 15.12 13.57 9.69
CA LEU A 64 15.72 12.47 8.92
C LEU A 64 16.61 12.99 7.79
N SER A 65 17.74 12.33 7.59
CA SER A 65 18.49 12.43 6.33
C SER A 65 17.64 11.97 5.14
N SER A 66 18.05 12.36 3.93
CA SER A 66 17.41 11.90 2.69
C SER A 66 17.34 10.38 2.60
N ASP A 67 18.40 9.68 3.02
CA ASP A 67 18.49 8.23 2.85
C ASP A 67 17.64 7.49 3.88
N GLU A 68 17.64 7.93 5.14
CA GLU A 68 16.72 7.40 6.16
C GLU A 68 15.27 7.62 5.75
N ARG A 69 14.94 8.79 5.19
CA ARG A 69 13.59 9.08 4.68
C ARG A 69 13.18 8.14 3.56
N LYS A 70 14.08 7.80 2.62
CA LYS A 70 13.80 6.85 1.53
C LYS A 70 13.60 5.43 2.05
N LYS A 71 14.44 4.98 2.98
CA LYS A 71 14.34 3.65 3.60
C LYS A 71 13.02 3.51 4.36
N LEU A 72 12.66 4.49 5.19
CA LEU A 72 11.39 4.48 5.92
C LEU A 72 10.17 4.56 5.00
N LEU A 73 10.23 5.37 3.93
CA LEU A 73 9.15 5.39 2.94
C LEU A 73 8.97 4.01 2.30
N PHE A 74 10.06 3.36 1.91
CA PHE A 74 10.02 2.01 1.35
C PHE A 74 9.38 1.02 2.31
N GLU A 75 9.86 0.97 3.56
CA GLU A 75 9.35 0.06 4.59
C GLU A 75 7.85 0.28 4.85
N ARG A 76 7.38 1.54 4.84
CA ARG A 76 5.96 1.86 5.03
C ARG A 76 5.08 1.48 3.84
N VAL A 77 5.59 1.61 2.62
CA VAL A 77 4.83 1.30 1.39
C VAL A 77 4.74 -0.21 1.17
N TYR A 78 5.82 -0.94 1.40
CA TYR A 78 5.90 -2.37 1.07
C TYR A 78 5.77 -3.30 2.28
N GLY A 79 5.84 -2.77 3.51
CA GLY A 79 5.70 -3.54 4.74
C GLY A 79 6.87 -4.50 5.02
N ILE A 80 7.97 -4.39 4.27
CA ILE A 80 9.17 -5.20 4.41
C ILE A 80 10.33 -4.34 4.93
N PRO A 81 11.15 -4.85 5.87
CA PRO A 81 12.32 -4.10 6.37
C PRO A 81 13.33 -3.85 5.26
N TRP A 82 13.95 -2.67 5.22
CA TRP A 82 15.03 -2.37 4.27
C TRP A 82 16.18 -3.36 4.38
N SER A 83 16.50 -3.78 5.62
CA SER A 83 17.56 -4.75 5.92
C SER A 83 17.32 -6.13 5.30
N SER A 84 16.07 -6.50 4.97
CA SER A 84 15.79 -7.82 4.38
C SER A 84 16.18 -7.92 2.91
N LEU A 85 16.50 -6.81 2.24
CA LEU A 85 16.89 -6.81 0.83
C LEU A 85 18.35 -7.19 0.60
N GLY A 86 19.18 -7.27 1.64
CA GLY A 86 20.62 -7.58 1.50
C GLY A 86 21.42 -6.52 0.74
N ILE A 87 20.86 -5.33 0.54
CA ILE A 87 21.51 -4.19 -0.13
C ILE A 87 22.08 -3.26 0.95
N GLN A 88 23.40 -3.08 0.96
CA GLN A 88 24.11 -2.15 1.86
C GLN A 88 24.01 -0.71 1.35
#